data_AF-A0A3D4RM98-F1
#
_entry.id   AF-A0A3D4RM98-F1
#
_cell.length_a   1.000
_cell.length_b   1.000
_cell.length_c   1.000
_cell.angle_alpha   90.00
_cell.angle_beta   90.00
_cell.angle_gamma   90.00
#
_symmetry.space_group_name_H-M   'P 1'
#
loop_
_entity.id
_entity.type
_entity.pdbx_description
1 polymer ?
#
loop_
_entity_poly.entity_id
_entity_poly.type
_entity_poly.pdbx_seq_one_letter_code
_entity_poly.pdbx_strand_id
1 'polypeptide(L)'
;MFCPECGTKLDHDAHFCPQCGTKVMFEETSITSECTTERANADMLRAQMAGNMCTADAAHTECKIVIRGFILTNLRTLSKRLGVETGDLCGLLNGYISGMRNLGVQYTLLDAGDYTYKTRSLLGGHKHVSLNQNNAWYEYADILKDAHDAEVKSRLPESDYLFIIGGDKDVPMACVPNVFGNADKDVDTDLLYAYPYGKEMEEKLLTLELFSYDAMFYIGRLPVADDGTADDIVRYLSRILKNGAAVPVDRAYTQSDPAWYQMTMAITEDLAQCGLYPSVSANLPRGIIADGRVFLTPEVRADEQTGYSNIAVFDKDANYYFFNMHGSNALRSAAFYGENPGIDFPAGVTPAHIAASRCPNIFFTQACYGGRFIGYPKQLSMLHTALNSNTLAYVGSSRVAYGGGIPKDIGASDILGLAFNRNMLSGSTTGAAFFAARVQTFLHSRGGMPTDSLTVIEFNLYGDPVVHIGGYERNSETDKHAVLAKGEKVGIVRHETFYDKSADAPQSLLSRVRQAVDKNILDISAVITKQLYEQYGVSAREPSIIERCTFADGHKELAFTYSKHTPCTCGIVNEVNVSAMENGEVRYVTMTK
;
A
#
# COMPACT_ATOMS: atom_id res chain seq x y z
N MET A 1 4.54 45.97 2.10
CA MET A 1 3.76 46.20 3.34
C MET A 1 4.27 47.49 4.02
N PHE A 2 3.58 48.07 5.01
CA PHE A 2 4.10 49.19 5.80
C PHE A 2 3.98 48.86 7.30
N CYS A 3 4.99 49.24 8.10
CA CYS A 3 4.96 49.04 9.55
C CYS A 3 3.80 49.85 10.17
N PRO A 4 2.93 49.23 10.99
CA PRO A 4 1.77 49.92 11.55
C PRO A 4 2.14 51.00 12.58
N GLU A 5 3.32 50.91 13.20
CA GLU A 5 3.77 51.85 14.23
C GLU A 5 4.51 53.07 13.68
N CYS A 6 5.32 52.90 12.63
CA CYS A 6 6.18 53.99 12.12
C CYS A 6 6.05 54.28 10.62
N GLY A 7 5.22 53.53 9.90
CA GLY A 7 4.95 53.77 8.48
C GLY A 7 6.08 53.39 7.52
N THR A 8 7.17 52.76 7.99
CA THR A 8 8.27 52.29 7.14
C THR A 8 7.80 51.20 6.19
N LYS A 9 8.18 51.28 4.91
CA LYS A 9 7.90 50.22 3.92
C LYS A 9 8.70 48.96 4.27
N LEU A 10 8.02 47.82 4.29
CA LEU A 10 8.54 46.50 4.65
C LEU A 10 8.51 45.54 3.45
N ASP A 11 9.53 44.69 3.39
CA ASP A 11 9.60 43.52 2.51
C ASP A 11 8.51 42.50 2.89
N HIS A 12 8.11 41.65 1.93
CA HIS A 12 6.93 40.79 2.05
C HIS A 12 7.05 39.69 3.11
N ASP A 13 8.25 39.42 3.61
CA ASP A 13 8.64 38.39 4.58
C ASP A 13 9.18 38.98 5.91
N ALA A 14 9.11 40.31 6.09
CA ALA A 14 9.65 40.95 7.29
C ALA A 14 8.80 40.66 8.55
N HIS A 15 9.33 39.84 9.46
CA HIS A 15 8.70 39.55 10.76
C HIS A 15 8.82 40.70 11.79
N PHE A 16 9.77 41.60 11.60
CA PHE A 16 10.01 42.76 12.45
C PHE A 16 10.35 43.98 11.61
N CYS A 17 9.86 45.16 12.00
CA CYS A 17 10.22 46.40 11.34
C CYS A 17 11.69 46.73 11.64
N PRO A 18 12.57 46.89 10.64
CA PRO A 18 13.98 47.18 10.87
C PRO A 18 14.22 48.57 11.46
N GLN A 19 13.25 49.47 11.40
CA GLN A 19 13.39 50.84 11.88
C GLN A 19 12.96 51.04 13.35
N CYS A 20 11.93 50.31 13.82
CA CYS A 20 11.40 50.50 15.18
C CYS A 20 11.33 49.21 16.01
N GLY A 21 11.64 48.05 15.42
CA GLY A 21 11.62 46.76 16.11
C GLY A 21 10.22 46.17 16.32
N THR A 22 9.15 46.85 15.88
CA THR A 22 7.78 46.34 16.01
C THR A 22 7.62 45.03 15.25
N LYS A 23 7.18 43.99 15.96
CA LYS A 23 6.83 42.69 15.39
C LYS A 23 5.61 42.83 14.48
N VAL A 24 5.70 42.29 13.28
CA VAL A 24 4.65 42.37 12.27
C VAL A 24 3.97 40.99 12.22
N MET A 25 2.70 40.95 12.63
CA MET A 25 1.91 39.72 12.66
C MET A 25 1.28 39.52 11.28
N PHE A 26 1.55 38.37 10.66
CA PHE A 26 0.86 37.94 9.46
C PHE A 26 -0.53 37.44 9.87
N GLU A 27 -1.59 38.14 9.46
CA GLU A 27 -2.91 37.50 9.39
C GLU A 27 -2.90 36.58 8.17
N GLU A 28 -3.03 35.27 8.41
CA GLU A 28 -3.35 34.31 7.37
C GLU A 28 -4.63 34.77 6.68
N THR A 29 -4.51 35.27 5.46
CA THR A 29 -5.65 35.50 4.57
C THR A 29 -6.31 34.16 4.26
N SER A 30 -7.20 33.74 5.15
CA SER A 30 -8.55 33.25 4.87
C SER A 30 -8.75 32.69 3.46
N ILE A 31 -8.43 31.40 3.27
CA ILE A 31 -8.98 30.57 2.20
C ILE A 31 -10.46 30.30 2.58
N THR A 32 -11.35 31.24 2.27
CA THR A 32 -12.74 31.22 2.76
C THR A 32 -13.80 30.75 1.77
N SER A 33 -13.45 30.08 0.67
CA SER A 33 -14.48 29.49 -0.21
C SER A 33 -14.55 27.96 -0.17
N GLU A 34 -13.44 27.25 0.05
CA GLU A 34 -13.42 25.78 0.08
C GLU A 34 -13.60 25.21 1.50
N CYS A 35 -13.02 25.86 2.52
CA CYS A 35 -13.20 25.48 3.93
C CYS A 35 -14.66 25.62 4.40
N THR A 36 -15.41 26.59 3.84
CA THR A 36 -16.84 26.78 4.13
C THR A 36 -17.71 25.66 3.57
N THR A 37 -17.35 25.08 2.41
CA THR A 37 -18.07 23.93 1.85
C THR A 37 -17.75 22.62 2.56
N GLU A 38 -16.53 22.43 3.04
CA GLU A 38 -16.18 21.26 3.85
C GLU A 38 -16.78 21.31 5.25
N ARG A 39 -16.76 22.48 5.92
CA ARG A 39 -17.52 22.69 7.16
C ARG A 39 -19.01 22.52 6.94
N ALA A 40 -19.60 23.13 5.91
CA ALA A 40 -21.03 23.00 5.63
C ALA A 40 -21.45 21.55 5.32
N ASN A 41 -20.59 20.73 4.71
CA ASN A 41 -20.86 19.31 4.46
C ASN A 41 -20.65 18.43 5.69
N ALA A 42 -19.63 18.70 6.50
CA ALA A 42 -19.47 18.07 7.81
C ALA A 42 -20.63 18.44 8.74
N ASP A 43 -21.11 19.68 8.65
CA ASP A 43 -22.28 20.20 9.37
C ASP A 43 -23.58 19.65 8.78
N MET A 44 -23.65 19.36 7.47
CA MET A 44 -24.78 18.66 6.82
C MET A 44 -24.83 17.19 7.24
N LEU A 45 -23.69 16.50 7.32
CA LEU A 45 -23.62 15.14 7.85
C LEU A 45 -24.00 15.15 9.33
N ARG A 46 -23.46 16.08 10.13
CA ARG A 46 -23.88 16.30 11.53
C ARG A 46 -25.36 16.68 11.66
N ALA A 47 -25.95 17.43 10.72
CA ALA A 47 -27.35 17.81 10.71
C ALA A 47 -28.28 16.66 10.29
N GLN A 48 -27.87 15.84 9.31
CA GLN A 48 -28.52 14.57 8.97
C GLN A 48 -28.43 13.58 10.14
N MET A 49 -27.34 13.61 10.91
CA MET A 49 -27.14 12.84 12.14
C MET A 49 -28.00 13.37 13.31
N ALA A 50 -28.26 14.68 13.40
CA ALA A 50 -29.14 15.28 14.41
C ALA A 50 -30.64 15.16 14.08
N GLY A 51 -31.00 14.94 12.81
CA GLY A 51 -32.37 14.84 12.32
C GLY A 51 -33.03 13.46 12.45
N ASN A 52 -32.33 12.44 12.93
CA ASN A 52 -32.90 11.09 13.11
C ASN A 52 -33.68 10.94 14.42
N MET A 53 -34.73 11.74 14.55
CA MET A 53 -35.97 11.34 15.23
C MET A 53 -37.10 11.43 14.20
N CYS A 54 -37.52 10.29 13.68
CA CYS A 54 -38.76 10.01 12.95
C CYS A 54 -39.35 11.14 12.08
N THR A 55 -39.35 10.95 10.76
CA THR A 55 -40.62 10.91 10.00
C THR A 55 -40.43 10.10 8.72
N ALA A 56 -41.23 9.05 8.59
CA ALA A 56 -41.43 8.32 7.36
C ALA A 56 -42.34 9.14 6.44
N ASP A 57 -41.90 9.36 5.21
CA ASP A 57 -42.69 9.46 3.97
C ASP A 57 -41.96 10.35 2.94
N ALA A 58 -41.03 9.74 2.22
CA ALA A 58 -40.71 10.14 0.86
C ALA A 58 -40.60 8.85 0.05
N ALA A 59 -41.30 8.81 -1.09
CA ALA A 59 -41.37 7.66 -1.98
C ALA A 59 -39.97 7.26 -2.45
N HIS A 60 -39.32 6.35 -1.73
CA HIS A 60 -38.04 5.78 -2.09
C HIS A 60 -38.25 4.82 -3.26
N THR A 61 -37.77 5.19 -4.43
CA THR A 61 -37.33 4.17 -5.39
C THR A 61 -36.23 3.39 -4.67
N GLU A 62 -36.49 2.13 -4.29
CA GLU A 62 -35.49 1.31 -3.61
C GLU A 62 -34.22 1.28 -4.48
N CYS A 63 -33.14 1.88 -4.00
CA CYS A 63 -31.84 1.81 -4.66
C CYS A 63 -31.44 0.33 -4.71
N LYS A 64 -31.19 -0.19 -5.91
CA LYS A 64 -30.79 -1.58 -6.10
C LYS A 64 -29.44 -1.80 -5.42
N ILE A 65 -29.41 -2.64 -4.39
CA ILE A 65 -28.16 -3.03 -3.72
C ILE A 65 -27.34 -3.89 -4.68
N VAL A 66 -26.13 -3.43 -4.98
CA VAL A 66 -25.17 -4.07 -5.89
C VAL A 66 -23.88 -4.50 -5.19
N ILE A 67 -23.62 -4.01 -3.96
CA ILE A 67 -22.49 -4.42 -3.12
C ILE A 67 -22.97 -4.66 -1.70
N ARG A 68 -22.42 -5.68 -1.06
CA ARG A 68 -22.60 -5.97 0.38
C ARG A 68 -21.25 -6.12 1.05
N GLY A 69 -21.15 -5.62 2.28
CA GLY A 69 -19.91 -5.73 3.04
C GLY A 69 -20.08 -5.52 4.53
N PHE A 70 -19.00 -5.73 5.26
CA PHE A 70 -18.89 -5.41 6.68
C PHE A 70 -18.02 -4.18 6.90
N ILE A 71 -18.39 -3.35 7.88
CA ILE A 71 -17.47 -2.41 8.51
C ILE A 71 -17.02 -3.05 9.81
N LEU A 72 -15.73 -3.32 9.95
CA LEU A 72 -15.15 -3.84 11.19
C LEU A 72 -14.43 -2.70 11.92
N THR A 73 -14.79 -2.48 13.18
CA THR A 73 -14.12 -1.51 14.05
C THR A 73 -14.20 -1.97 15.51
N ASN A 74 -13.54 -1.24 16.40
CA ASN A 74 -13.74 -1.36 17.84
C ASN A 74 -14.12 0.02 18.37
N LEU A 75 -15.42 0.26 18.53
CA LEU A 75 -15.94 1.57 18.89
C LEU A 75 -15.42 2.03 20.24
N ARG A 76 -15.19 1.09 21.18
CA ARG A 76 -14.70 1.42 22.53
C ARG A 76 -13.26 1.91 22.52
N THR A 77 -12.34 1.20 21.87
CA THR A 77 -10.94 1.61 21.83
C THR A 77 -10.75 2.85 20.96
N LEU A 78 -11.43 2.90 19.80
CA LEU A 78 -11.34 4.01 18.86
C LEU A 78 -11.90 5.31 19.47
N SER A 79 -13.13 5.29 20.02
CA SER A 79 -13.72 6.50 20.64
C SER A 79 -12.89 7.03 21.80
N LYS A 80 -12.40 6.14 22.68
CA LYS A 80 -11.51 6.49 23.80
C LYS A 80 -10.23 7.17 23.30
N ARG A 81 -9.60 6.65 22.24
CA ARG A 81 -8.37 7.21 21.67
C ARG A 81 -8.62 8.57 21.02
N LEU A 82 -9.76 8.73 20.38
CA LEU A 82 -10.19 9.98 19.73
C LEU A 82 -10.71 11.03 20.72
N GLY A 83 -10.96 10.65 21.98
CA GLY A 83 -11.51 11.54 23.00
C GLY A 83 -12.97 11.94 22.74
N VAL A 84 -13.76 11.04 22.15
CA VAL A 84 -15.19 11.24 21.84
C VAL A 84 -16.05 10.18 22.51
N GLU A 85 -17.35 10.41 22.63
CA GLU A 85 -18.29 9.42 23.14
C GLU A 85 -18.49 8.28 22.13
N THR A 86 -18.58 7.04 22.62
CA THR A 86 -18.81 5.84 21.78
C THR A 86 -20.07 5.97 20.94
N GLY A 87 -21.13 6.57 21.50
CA GLY A 87 -22.41 6.79 20.81
C GLY A 87 -22.30 7.73 19.61
N ASP A 88 -21.48 8.79 19.71
CA ASP A 88 -21.28 9.76 18.63
C ASP A 88 -20.53 9.11 17.46
N LEU A 89 -19.50 8.33 17.75
CA LEU A 89 -18.76 7.58 16.75
C LEU A 89 -19.63 6.50 16.08
N CYS A 90 -20.46 5.80 16.86
CA CYS A 90 -21.43 4.84 16.33
C CYS A 90 -22.44 5.54 15.40
N GLY A 91 -22.96 6.70 15.80
CA GLY A 91 -23.84 7.54 14.99
C GLY A 91 -23.19 7.97 13.67
N LEU A 92 -21.91 8.35 13.70
CA LEU A 92 -21.13 8.70 12.51
C LEU A 92 -21.06 7.54 11.51
N LEU A 93 -20.68 6.35 11.98
CA LEU A 93 -20.55 5.18 11.10
C LEU A 93 -21.93 4.74 10.56
N ASN A 94 -22.99 4.80 11.36
CA ASN A 94 -24.34 4.50 10.89
C ASN A 94 -24.85 5.53 9.86
N GLY A 95 -24.49 6.80 10.01
CA GLY A 95 -24.74 7.84 9.01
C GLY A 95 -24.04 7.52 7.69
N TYR A 96 -22.77 7.12 7.74
CA TYR A 96 -22.02 6.68 6.57
C TYR A 96 -22.66 5.46 5.89
N ILE A 97 -23.01 4.42 6.65
CA ILE A 97 -23.69 3.22 6.15
C ILE A 97 -25.00 3.59 5.43
N SER A 98 -25.77 4.51 5.99
CA SER A 98 -27.01 5.01 5.39
C SER A 98 -26.75 5.76 4.08
N GLY A 99 -25.71 6.59 4.04
CA GLY A 99 -25.28 7.29 2.83
C GLY A 99 -24.84 6.32 1.72
N MET A 100 -24.02 5.32 2.05
CA MET A 100 -23.54 4.30 1.12
C MET A 100 -24.68 3.45 0.55
N ARG A 101 -25.75 3.23 1.32
CA ARG A 101 -26.96 2.53 0.83
C ARG A 101 -27.61 3.25 -0.34
N ASN A 102 -27.58 4.59 -0.36
CA ASN A 102 -28.09 5.39 -1.49
C ASN A 102 -27.22 5.26 -2.75
N LEU A 103 -25.99 4.75 -2.60
CA LEU A 103 -25.06 4.44 -3.68
C LEU A 103 -25.09 2.95 -4.07
N GLY A 104 -26.07 2.18 -3.56
CA GLY A 104 -26.22 0.75 -3.83
C GLY A 104 -25.27 -0.16 -3.03
N VAL A 105 -24.62 0.37 -1.98
CA VAL A 105 -23.70 -0.39 -1.12
C VAL A 105 -24.33 -0.61 0.26
N GLN A 106 -24.50 -1.86 0.66
CA GLN A 106 -25.05 -2.21 1.97
C GLN A 106 -23.94 -2.69 2.90
N TYR A 107 -23.59 -1.85 3.86
CA TYR A 107 -22.69 -2.21 4.95
C TYR A 107 -23.45 -2.69 6.19
N THR A 108 -22.87 -3.66 6.90
CA THR A 108 -23.25 -4.00 8.28
C THR A 108 -22.08 -3.67 9.22
N LEU A 109 -22.36 -2.90 10.28
CA LEU A 109 -21.36 -2.58 11.30
C LEU A 109 -21.13 -3.76 12.23
N LEU A 110 -19.87 -4.14 12.41
CA LEU A 110 -19.40 -5.14 13.36
C LEU A 110 -18.48 -4.45 14.38
N ASP A 111 -19.00 -4.21 15.59
CA ASP A 111 -18.23 -3.61 16.69
C ASP A 111 -17.56 -4.70 17.53
N ALA A 112 -16.26 -4.86 17.38
CA ALA A 112 -15.46 -5.81 18.15
C ALA A 112 -15.39 -5.47 19.65
N GLY A 113 -15.66 -4.21 20.04
CA GLY A 113 -15.74 -3.79 21.43
C GLY A 113 -16.99 -4.27 22.16
N ASP A 114 -18.03 -4.70 21.43
CA ASP A 114 -19.35 -5.08 21.94
C ASP A 114 -20.07 -6.02 20.96
N TYR A 115 -19.54 -7.23 20.74
CA TYR A 115 -20.08 -8.17 19.75
C TYR A 115 -20.79 -9.36 20.40
N THR A 116 -21.99 -9.68 19.91
CA THR A 116 -22.71 -10.91 20.26
C THR A 116 -22.76 -11.84 19.06
N TYR A 117 -22.11 -13.00 19.18
CA TYR A 117 -22.05 -14.00 18.13
C TYR A 117 -23.44 -14.44 17.70
N LYS A 118 -23.70 -14.46 16.41
CA LYS A 118 -24.98 -14.85 15.80
C LYS A 118 -25.11 -16.37 15.72
N THR A 119 -23.99 -17.09 15.64
CA THR A 119 -23.99 -18.55 15.76
C THR A 119 -24.04 -18.97 17.24
N ARG A 120 -24.69 -20.11 17.52
CA ARG A 120 -24.83 -20.61 18.89
C ARG A 120 -23.55 -21.29 19.32
N SER A 121 -23.13 -21.03 20.56
CA SER A 121 -22.07 -21.78 21.22
C SER A 121 -22.48 -23.23 21.49
N LEU A 122 -21.48 -24.09 21.72
CA LEU A 122 -21.64 -25.50 22.13
C LEU A 122 -22.54 -25.69 23.37
N LEU A 123 -22.64 -24.68 24.24
CA LEU A 123 -23.41 -24.71 25.49
C LEU A 123 -24.83 -24.09 25.36
N GLY A 124 -25.28 -23.76 24.14
CA GLY A 124 -26.69 -23.43 23.89
C GLY A 124 -27.07 -21.94 23.97
N GLY A 125 -26.11 -21.01 24.01
CA GLY A 125 -26.35 -19.56 23.98
C GLY A 125 -25.46 -18.82 22.98
N HIS A 126 -25.72 -17.54 22.76
CA HIS A 126 -24.88 -16.65 21.97
C HIS A 126 -23.68 -16.18 22.82
N LYS A 127 -22.45 -16.37 22.32
CA LYS A 127 -21.24 -15.88 22.99
C LYS A 127 -21.20 -14.35 22.86
N HIS A 128 -20.92 -13.66 23.95
CA HIS A 128 -20.67 -12.21 23.92
C HIS A 128 -19.18 -11.94 24.13
N VAL A 129 -18.61 -11.00 23.38
CA VAL A 129 -17.20 -10.60 23.49
C VAL A 129 -17.05 -9.09 23.48
N SER A 130 -16.00 -8.62 24.16
CA SER A 130 -15.59 -7.23 24.20
C SER A 130 -14.08 -7.18 24.03
N LEU A 131 -13.63 -7.10 22.79
CA LEU A 131 -12.20 -7.13 22.43
C LEU A 131 -11.55 -5.76 22.70
N ASN A 132 -10.23 -5.76 22.84
CA ASN A 132 -9.41 -4.56 22.98
C ASN A 132 -8.04 -4.75 22.32
N GLN A 133 -7.13 -3.79 22.51
CA GLN A 133 -5.79 -3.80 21.91
C GLN A 133 -4.89 -5.00 22.29
N ASN A 134 -5.23 -5.74 23.36
CA ASN A 134 -4.44 -6.90 23.79
C ASN A 134 -4.91 -8.21 23.13
N ASN A 135 -6.03 -8.18 22.41
CA ASN A 135 -6.55 -9.33 21.68
C ASN A 135 -5.84 -9.46 20.33
N ALA A 136 -5.63 -10.70 19.90
CA ALA A 136 -4.96 -10.99 18.65
C ALA A 136 -5.88 -10.75 17.45
N TRP A 137 -5.30 -10.51 16.26
CA TRP A 137 -6.06 -10.26 15.03
C TRP A 137 -7.09 -11.36 14.72
N TYR A 138 -6.76 -12.62 14.99
CA TYR A 138 -7.65 -13.75 14.68
C TYR A 138 -8.92 -13.75 15.54
N GLU A 139 -8.91 -13.14 16.74
CA GLU A 139 -10.12 -12.98 17.55
C GLU A 139 -11.09 -11.97 16.91
N TYR A 140 -10.57 -10.95 16.22
CA TYR A 140 -11.37 -10.05 15.39
C TYR A 140 -11.85 -10.76 14.12
N ALA A 141 -11.02 -11.63 13.53
CA ALA A 141 -11.42 -12.44 12.38
C ALA A 141 -12.55 -13.43 12.72
N ASP A 142 -12.59 -13.98 13.93
CA ASP A 142 -13.70 -14.83 14.40
C ASP A 142 -15.06 -14.13 14.35
N ILE A 143 -15.09 -12.81 14.58
CA ILE A 143 -16.32 -11.99 14.46
C ILE A 143 -16.78 -11.95 13.00
N LEU A 144 -15.84 -11.75 12.07
CA LEU A 144 -16.14 -11.77 10.63
C LEU A 144 -16.68 -13.14 10.19
N LYS A 145 -16.03 -14.21 10.64
CA LYS A 145 -16.44 -15.58 10.33
C LYS A 145 -17.84 -15.88 10.84
N ASP A 146 -18.14 -15.50 12.08
CA ASP A 146 -19.47 -15.66 12.66
C ASP A 146 -20.54 -14.87 11.89
N ALA A 147 -20.23 -13.62 11.51
CA ALA A 147 -21.15 -12.78 10.74
C ALA A 147 -21.44 -13.38 9.36
N HIS A 148 -20.41 -13.82 8.63
CA HIS A 148 -20.54 -14.49 7.34
C HIS A 148 -21.31 -15.82 7.46
N ASP A 149 -20.95 -16.68 8.41
CA ASP A 149 -21.64 -17.97 8.63
C ASP A 149 -23.13 -17.79 8.96
N ALA A 150 -23.47 -16.71 9.67
CA ALA A 150 -24.86 -16.38 9.95
C ALA A 150 -25.63 -15.95 8.68
N GLU A 151 -25.00 -15.21 7.76
CA GLU A 151 -25.58 -14.88 6.45
C GLU A 151 -25.81 -16.16 5.62
N VAL A 152 -24.78 -16.99 5.48
CA VAL A 152 -24.84 -18.27 4.74
C VAL A 152 -25.92 -19.18 5.30
N LYS A 153 -25.93 -19.39 6.63
CA LYS A 153 -26.95 -20.22 7.30
C LYS A 153 -28.36 -19.70 7.09
N SER A 154 -28.52 -18.38 7.03
CA SER A 154 -29.81 -17.72 6.82
C SER A 154 -30.16 -17.59 5.33
N ARG A 155 -29.30 -18.09 4.42
CA ARG A 155 -29.42 -17.94 2.96
C ARG A 155 -29.58 -16.48 2.52
N LEU A 156 -28.96 -15.58 3.27
CA LEU A 156 -28.86 -14.18 2.88
C LEU A 156 -27.76 -14.05 1.82
N PRO A 157 -27.85 -13.05 0.92
CA PRO A 157 -26.74 -12.75 0.05
C PRO A 157 -25.51 -12.38 0.87
N GLU A 158 -24.36 -12.94 0.49
CA GLU A 158 -23.12 -12.81 1.24
C GLU A 158 -22.54 -11.39 1.15
N SER A 159 -21.94 -10.95 2.25
CA SER A 159 -21.12 -9.75 2.30
C SER A 159 -19.71 -10.07 1.78
N ASP A 160 -19.34 -9.49 0.64
CA ASP A 160 -18.09 -9.80 -0.07
C ASP A 160 -16.96 -8.79 0.20
N TYR A 161 -17.26 -7.69 0.88
CA TYR A 161 -16.35 -6.58 1.13
C TYR A 161 -16.13 -6.39 2.62
N LEU A 162 -14.91 -6.01 3.01
CA LEU A 162 -14.56 -5.68 4.38
C LEU A 162 -13.85 -4.32 4.42
N PHE A 163 -14.46 -3.37 5.11
CA PHE A 163 -13.86 -2.09 5.40
C PHE A 163 -13.46 -2.01 6.88
N ILE A 164 -12.17 -2.01 7.16
CA ILE A 164 -11.66 -1.91 8.53
C ILE A 164 -11.45 -0.44 8.87
N ILE A 165 -12.04 0.04 9.97
CA ILE A 165 -11.86 1.42 10.44
C ILE A 165 -11.15 1.42 11.79
N GLY A 166 -9.94 1.97 11.81
CA GLY A 166 -9.09 2.03 13.00
C GLY A 166 -7.62 1.75 12.71
N GLY A 167 -6.75 2.24 13.60
CA GLY A 167 -5.34 1.87 13.60
C GLY A 167 -5.12 0.50 14.25
N ASP A 168 -3.86 0.09 14.36
CA ASP A 168 -3.46 -1.21 14.92
C ASP A 168 -3.90 -1.41 16.39
N LYS A 169 -4.04 -0.34 17.17
CA LYS A 169 -4.55 -0.40 18.55
C LYS A 169 -6.06 -0.57 18.64
N ASP A 170 -6.78 -0.30 17.54
CA ASP A 170 -8.24 -0.36 17.50
C ASP A 170 -8.71 -1.68 16.88
N VAL A 171 -8.16 -2.01 15.71
CA VAL A 171 -8.28 -3.31 15.04
C VAL A 171 -6.87 -3.72 14.60
N PRO A 172 -6.25 -4.72 15.25
CA PRO A 172 -4.86 -5.08 14.99
C PRO A 172 -4.62 -5.45 13.53
N MET A 173 -3.48 -5.06 12.98
CA MET A 173 -3.01 -5.57 11.70
C MET A 173 -2.17 -6.81 11.98
N ALA A 174 -2.38 -7.90 11.22
CA ALA A 174 -1.61 -9.10 11.49
C ALA A 174 -0.12 -8.84 11.19
N CYS A 175 0.76 -9.29 12.09
CA CYS A 175 2.20 -9.13 11.96
C CYS A 175 2.85 -10.51 11.90
N VAL A 176 3.38 -10.88 10.74
CA VAL A 176 3.97 -12.21 10.49
C VAL A 176 5.49 -12.12 10.33
N PRO A 177 6.24 -13.19 10.66
CA PRO A 177 7.69 -13.20 10.49
C PRO A 177 8.11 -12.86 9.05
N ASN A 178 9.13 -12.00 8.91
CA ASN A 178 9.80 -11.77 7.65
C ASN A 178 10.87 -12.83 7.45
N VAL A 179 10.61 -13.76 6.52
CA VAL A 179 11.53 -14.88 6.26
C VAL A 179 12.80 -14.46 5.53
N PHE A 180 12.87 -13.27 4.92
CA PHE A 180 14.02 -12.84 4.09
C PHE A 180 15.15 -12.17 4.87
N GLY A 181 14.99 -11.95 6.18
CA GLY A 181 16.09 -11.53 7.05
C GLY A 181 16.71 -10.17 6.71
N ASN A 182 15.98 -9.29 6.02
CA ASN A 182 16.38 -7.89 5.84
C ASN A 182 16.32 -7.14 7.19
N ALA A 183 16.47 -5.81 7.20
CA ALA A 183 16.48 -5.03 8.45
C ALA A 183 15.21 -5.25 9.31
N ASP A 184 14.08 -5.62 8.70
CA ASP A 184 12.83 -5.91 9.39
C ASP A 184 12.65 -7.42 9.65
N LYS A 185 12.25 -7.76 10.87
CA LYS A 185 12.02 -9.15 11.30
C LYS A 185 10.60 -9.64 11.06
N ASP A 186 9.70 -8.74 10.67
CA ASP A 186 8.27 -8.96 10.58
C ASP A 186 7.65 -8.10 9.46
N VAL A 187 6.41 -8.44 9.09
CA VAL A 187 5.63 -7.80 8.03
C VAL A 187 4.19 -7.62 8.51
N ASP A 188 3.67 -6.40 8.37
CA ASP A 188 2.27 -6.10 8.67
C ASP A 188 1.40 -6.37 7.43
N THR A 189 0.28 -7.05 7.61
CA THR A 189 -0.66 -7.42 6.54
C THR A 189 -2.11 -7.48 7.00
N ASP A 190 -3.03 -7.00 6.16
CA ASP A 190 -4.47 -7.21 6.31
C ASP A 190 -4.97 -8.43 5.53
N LEU A 191 -4.10 -9.11 4.77
CA LEU A 191 -4.47 -10.26 3.93
C LEU A 191 -5.18 -11.36 4.73
N LEU A 192 -4.77 -11.61 5.97
CA LEU A 192 -5.37 -12.63 6.82
C LEU A 192 -6.86 -12.37 7.15
N TYR A 193 -7.30 -11.12 7.14
CA TYR A 193 -8.72 -10.81 7.30
C TYR A 193 -9.57 -11.27 6.11
N ALA A 194 -8.97 -11.55 4.94
CA ALA A 194 -9.71 -12.08 3.78
C ALA A 194 -10.00 -13.56 3.96
N TYR A 195 -9.31 -14.20 4.91
CA TYR A 195 -9.37 -15.63 5.18
C TYR A 195 -9.62 -15.83 6.68
N PRO A 196 -10.80 -15.47 7.21
CA PRO A 196 -11.11 -15.54 8.64
C PRO A 196 -11.37 -17.00 9.10
N TYR A 197 -10.46 -17.92 8.77
CA TYR A 197 -10.55 -19.34 9.12
C TYR A 197 -9.81 -19.69 10.43
N GLY A 198 -9.39 -18.68 11.19
CA GLY A 198 -8.75 -18.83 12.50
C GLY A 198 -7.23 -18.62 12.47
N LYS A 199 -6.62 -18.76 13.65
CA LYS A 199 -5.19 -18.48 13.89
C LYS A 199 -4.24 -19.24 12.96
N GLU A 200 -4.59 -20.47 12.58
CA GLU A 200 -3.77 -21.32 11.71
C GLU A 200 -3.48 -20.71 10.33
N MET A 201 -4.24 -19.69 9.91
CA MET A 201 -3.98 -18.96 8.67
C MET A 201 -2.64 -18.21 8.68
N GLU A 202 -2.07 -17.88 9.84
CA GLU A 202 -0.71 -17.30 9.93
C GLU A 202 0.34 -18.27 9.32
N GLU A 203 0.30 -19.54 9.72
CA GLU A 203 1.21 -20.57 9.21
C GLU A 203 0.96 -20.82 7.72
N LYS A 204 -0.31 -20.82 7.30
CA LYS A 204 -0.67 -20.99 5.90
C LYS A 204 -0.26 -19.82 5.02
N LEU A 205 -0.25 -18.61 5.56
CA LEU A 205 0.26 -17.44 4.85
C LEU A 205 1.77 -17.55 4.61
N LEU A 206 2.54 -17.92 5.62
CA LEU A 206 4.00 -18.10 5.49
C LEU A 206 4.36 -19.18 4.46
N THR A 207 3.52 -20.20 4.32
CA THR A 207 3.69 -21.28 3.34
C THR A 207 2.97 -21.03 2.01
N LEU A 208 2.27 -19.89 1.89
CA LEU A 208 1.34 -19.54 0.81
C LEU A 208 0.24 -20.60 0.53
N GLU A 209 0.07 -21.58 1.43
CA GLU A 209 -1.06 -22.53 1.43
C GLU A 209 -2.40 -21.79 1.58
N LEU A 210 -2.38 -20.55 2.08
CA LEU A 210 -3.55 -19.68 2.20
C LEU A 210 -4.38 -19.62 0.91
N PHE A 211 -3.73 -19.60 -0.26
CA PHE A 211 -4.38 -19.55 -1.57
C PHE A 211 -5.08 -20.86 -1.99
N SER A 212 -5.02 -21.91 -1.16
CA SER A 212 -5.83 -23.12 -1.31
C SER A 212 -7.21 -23.03 -0.64
N TYR A 213 -7.51 -21.88 -0.04
CA TYR A 213 -8.79 -21.54 0.57
C TYR A 213 -9.47 -20.47 -0.28
N ASP A 214 -10.80 -20.48 -0.29
CA ASP A 214 -11.57 -19.38 -0.85
C ASP A 214 -11.36 -18.13 0.02
N ALA A 215 -11.21 -16.96 -0.59
CA ALA A 215 -11.22 -15.72 0.15
C ALA A 215 -12.68 -15.31 0.42
N MET A 216 -12.95 -14.82 1.63
CA MET A 216 -14.27 -14.30 1.97
C MET A 216 -14.45 -12.84 1.58
N PHE A 217 -13.40 -12.02 1.64
CA PHE A 217 -13.55 -10.57 1.49
C PHE A 217 -12.53 -9.91 0.58
N TYR A 218 -12.98 -8.90 -0.16
CA TYR A 218 -12.14 -7.83 -0.68
C TYR A 218 -11.95 -6.77 0.41
N ILE A 219 -10.70 -6.40 0.70
CA ILE A 219 -10.36 -5.66 1.94
C ILE A 219 -9.78 -4.30 1.65
N GLY A 220 -10.24 -3.30 2.40
CA GLY A 220 -9.58 -2.01 2.57
C GLY A 220 -9.59 -1.58 4.03
N ARG A 221 -8.60 -0.78 4.44
CA ARG A 221 -8.49 -0.24 5.79
C ARG A 221 -8.42 1.29 5.78
N LEU A 222 -9.20 1.97 6.62
CA LEU A 222 -8.94 3.36 7.01
C LEU A 222 -8.09 3.37 8.29
N PRO A 223 -6.75 3.45 8.19
CA PRO A 223 -5.89 3.54 9.35
C PRO A 223 -6.04 4.93 9.97
N VAL A 224 -6.46 4.96 11.23
CA VAL A 224 -6.54 6.21 11.98
C VAL A 224 -5.25 6.37 12.77
N ALA A 225 -4.47 7.39 12.46
CA ALA A 225 -3.19 7.67 13.13
C ALA A 225 -3.34 7.79 14.66
N ASP A 226 -2.25 7.55 15.39
CA ASP A 226 -2.23 7.67 16.85
C ASP A 226 -2.59 9.09 17.33
N ASP A 227 -2.18 10.12 16.58
CA ASP A 227 -2.52 11.54 16.76
C ASP A 227 -3.75 11.97 15.91
N GLY A 228 -4.51 11.00 15.39
CA GLY A 228 -5.73 11.20 14.64
C GLY A 228 -6.89 11.72 15.50
N THR A 229 -7.85 12.37 14.85
CA THR A 229 -9.05 12.94 15.46
C THR A 229 -10.32 12.35 14.84
N ALA A 230 -11.46 12.44 15.53
CA ALA A 230 -12.75 12.04 14.95
C ALA A 230 -13.08 12.81 13.67
N ASP A 231 -12.64 14.07 13.59
CA ASP A 231 -12.79 14.93 12.41
C ASP A 231 -12.05 14.37 11.18
N ASP A 232 -10.94 13.64 11.38
CA ASP A 232 -10.21 12.99 10.29
C ASP A 232 -11.06 11.86 9.65
N ILE A 233 -11.78 11.09 10.48
CA ILE A 233 -12.74 10.06 10.02
C ILE A 233 -13.93 10.72 9.31
N VAL A 234 -14.51 11.77 9.91
CA VAL A 234 -15.63 12.51 9.32
C VAL A 234 -15.25 13.02 7.93
N ARG A 235 -14.09 13.66 7.77
CA ARG A 235 -13.64 14.18 6.48
C ARG A 235 -13.45 13.08 5.47
N TYR A 236 -12.81 11.96 5.83
CA TYR A 236 -12.63 10.83 4.94
C TYR A 236 -13.96 10.24 4.44
N LEU A 237 -14.86 9.88 5.36
CA LEU A 237 -16.15 9.27 5.00
C LEU A 237 -17.03 10.24 4.20
N SER A 238 -17.02 11.53 4.56
CA SER A 238 -17.76 12.57 3.81
C SER A 238 -17.25 12.71 2.38
N ARG A 239 -15.93 12.62 2.16
CA ARG A 239 -15.35 12.66 0.80
C ARG A 239 -15.78 11.46 -0.04
N ILE A 240 -15.87 10.26 0.55
CA ILE A 240 -16.38 9.08 -0.17
C ILE A 240 -17.83 9.32 -0.62
N LEU A 241 -18.72 9.73 0.29
CA LEU A 241 -20.12 9.98 -0.03
C LEU A 241 -20.30 11.10 -1.07
N LYS A 242 -19.57 12.21 -0.91
CA LYS A 242 -19.62 13.36 -1.82
C LYS A 242 -19.28 12.97 -3.26
N ASN A 243 -18.35 12.04 -3.44
CA ASN A 243 -17.91 11.57 -4.76
C ASN A 243 -18.61 10.29 -5.22
N GLY A 244 -19.64 9.83 -4.51
CA GLY A 244 -20.37 8.61 -4.88
C GLY A 244 -19.52 7.34 -4.83
N ALA A 245 -18.50 7.31 -3.97
CA ALA A 245 -17.45 6.28 -3.94
C ALA A 245 -16.74 6.09 -5.30
N ALA A 246 -16.72 7.13 -6.14
CA ALA A 246 -16.04 7.13 -7.43
C ALA A 246 -14.92 8.16 -7.46
N VAL A 247 -13.86 7.87 -8.21
CA VAL A 247 -12.82 8.83 -8.55
C VAL A 247 -12.94 9.17 -10.03
N PRO A 248 -13.07 10.46 -10.40
CA PRO A 248 -13.12 10.88 -11.80
C PRO A 248 -11.71 10.85 -12.38
N VAL A 249 -11.22 9.66 -12.75
CA VAL A 249 -9.87 9.53 -13.32
C VAL A 249 -9.87 10.00 -14.77
N ASP A 250 -9.47 11.25 -14.97
CA ASP A 250 -9.19 11.84 -16.29
C ASP A 250 -7.72 12.26 -16.43
N ARG A 251 -6.97 12.24 -15.33
CA ARG A 251 -5.60 12.73 -15.26
C ARG A 251 -4.71 11.89 -14.34
N ALA A 252 -3.56 11.47 -14.87
CA ALA A 252 -2.55 10.70 -14.16
C ALA A 252 -1.26 11.50 -13.93
N TYR A 253 -0.61 11.25 -12.79
CA TYR A 253 0.72 11.73 -12.46
C TYR A 253 1.62 10.58 -12.08
N THR A 254 2.78 10.51 -12.69
CA THR A 254 3.75 9.44 -12.44
C THR A 254 5.14 9.99 -12.22
N GLN A 255 5.78 9.55 -11.14
CA GLN A 255 7.17 9.89 -10.82
C GLN A 255 7.96 8.64 -10.47
N SER A 256 9.20 8.57 -10.97
CA SER A 256 10.05 7.39 -10.89
C SER A 256 11.48 7.74 -10.58
N ASP A 257 12.20 6.77 -10.00
CA ASP A 257 13.65 6.73 -10.07
C ASP A 257 14.15 6.52 -11.53
N PRO A 258 15.22 7.20 -11.98
CA PRO A 258 15.85 7.01 -13.28
C PRO A 258 16.31 5.58 -13.58
N ALA A 259 16.63 4.76 -12.57
CA ALA A 259 16.99 3.37 -12.78
C ALA A 259 15.79 2.50 -13.17
N TRP A 260 14.57 2.93 -12.86
CA TRP A 260 13.35 2.11 -13.01
C TRP A 260 12.34 2.67 -14.01
N TYR A 261 12.61 3.83 -14.62
CA TYR A 261 11.62 4.51 -15.48
C TYR A 261 11.11 3.65 -16.64
N GLN A 262 11.95 2.76 -17.20
CA GLN A 262 11.54 1.88 -18.30
C GLN A 262 10.48 0.89 -17.84
N MET A 263 10.64 0.34 -16.63
CA MET A 263 9.64 -0.51 -16.01
C MET A 263 8.39 0.31 -15.66
N THR A 264 8.55 1.48 -15.06
CA THR A 264 7.44 2.39 -14.73
C THR A 264 6.60 2.74 -15.96
N MET A 265 7.23 2.99 -17.11
CA MET A 265 6.54 3.22 -18.38
C MET A 265 5.71 2.01 -18.82
N ALA A 266 6.23 0.79 -18.63
CA ALA A 266 5.51 -0.44 -18.96
C ALA A 266 4.33 -0.70 -18.01
N ILE A 267 4.51 -0.50 -16.71
CA ILE A 267 3.44 -0.66 -15.70
C ILE A 267 2.30 0.33 -15.93
N THR A 268 2.64 1.54 -16.36
CA THR A 268 1.68 2.64 -16.55
C THR A 268 1.28 2.84 -18.02
N GLU A 269 1.56 1.87 -18.88
CA GLU A 269 1.22 1.92 -20.31
C GLU A 269 -0.28 2.01 -20.53
N ASP A 270 -1.09 1.27 -19.77
CA ASP A 270 -2.55 1.30 -19.91
C ASP A 270 -3.11 2.68 -19.53
N LEU A 271 -2.51 3.39 -18.55
CA LEU A 271 -2.87 4.77 -18.23
C LEU A 271 -2.56 5.72 -19.40
N ALA A 272 -1.44 5.50 -20.09
CA ALA A 272 -1.06 6.28 -21.26
C ALA A 272 -1.97 6.00 -22.47
N GLN A 273 -2.34 4.75 -22.72
CA GLN A 273 -3.25 4.37 -23.80
C GLN A 273 -4.67 4.92 -23.59
N CYS A 274 -5.09 5.08 -22.32
CA CYS A 274 -6.31 5.80 -21.97
C CYS A 274 -6.20 7.32 -22.12
N GLY A 275 -5.02 7.87 -22.47
CA GLY A 275 -4.81 9.30 -22.66
C GLY A 275 -4.81 10.12 -21.36
N LEU A 276 -4.52 9.48 -20.21
CA LEU A 276 -4.62 10.12 -18.90
C LEU A 276 -3.44 11.05 -18.59
N TYR A 277 -2.33 10.96 -19.32
CA TYR A 277 -1.20 11.88 -19.11
C TYR A 277 -1.41 13.20 -19.84
N PRO A 278 -1.29 14.34 -19.15
CA PRO A 278 -1.41 15.64 -19.80
C PRO A 278 -0.29 15.84 -20.82
N SER A 279 -0.57 16.60 -21.88
CA SER A 279 0.48 17.03 -22.82
C SER A 279 1.43 17.99 -22.13
N VAL A 280 2.60 17.50 -21.73
CA VAL A 280 3.67 18.34 -21.20
C VAL A 280 4.50 18.91 -22.36
N SER A 281 5.02 20.13 -22.21
CA SER A 281 5.84 20.79 -23.24
C SER A 281 6.90 19.85 -23.82
N ALA A 282 6.87 19.63 -25.15
CA ALA A 282 7.81 18.78 -25.89
C ALA A 282 9.29 19.21 -25.75
N ASN A 283 9.55 20.34 -25.09
CA ASN A 283 10.88 20.90 -24.88
C ASN A 283 11.50 20.55 -23.52
N LEU A 284 10.81 19.81 -22.63
CA LEU A 284 11.44 19.36 -21.39
C LEU A 284 12.50 18.28 -21.71
N PRO A 285 13.72 18.38 -21.15
CA PRO A 285 14.75 17.36 -21.30
C PRO A 285 14.29 15.97 -20.87
N ARG A 286 14.77 14.92 -21.56
CA ARG A 286 14.46 13.52 -21.20
C ARG A 286 14.91 13.11 -19.81
N GLY A 287 15.91 13.80 -19.24
CA GLY A 287 16.35 13.60 -17.86
C GLY A 287 15.34 14.14 -16.82
N ILE A 288 14.40 15.01 -17.21
CA ILE A 288 13.34 15.52 -16.34
C ILE A 288 12.06 14.70 -16.50
N ILE A 289 11.70 14.37 -17.74
CA ILE A 289 10.49 13.62 -18.07
C ILE A 289 10.77 12.59 -19.17
N ALA A 290 10.57 11.32 -18.86
CA ALA A 290 10.66 10.23 -19.81
C ALA A 290 9.36 10.13 -20.62
N ASP A 291 9.51 10.11 -21.95
CA ASP A 291 8.42 9.95 -22.93
C ASP A 291 7.26 10.96 -22.76
N GLY A 292 7.55 12.12 -22.18
CA GLY A 292 6.54 13.16 -21.92
C GLY A 292 5.50 12.80 -20.85
N ARG A 293 5.68 11.71 -20.09
CA ARG A 293 4.69 11.23 -19.09
C ARG A 293 5.25 10.84 -17.72
N VAL A 294 6.49 10.37 -17.60
CA VAL A 294 7.06 9.91 -16.32
C VAL A 294 8.12 10.90 -15.84
N PHE A 295 7.88 11.60 -14.73
CA PHE A 295 8.87 12.51 -14.13
C PHE A 295 9.97 11.75 -13.40
N LEU A 296 11.21 12.23 -13.48
CA LEU A 296 12.40 11.54 -12.95
C LEU A 296 13.05 12.30 -11.80
N THR A 297 13.44 11.60 -10.73
CA THR A 297 14.14 12.17 -9.56
C THR A 297 15.56 11.63 -9.51
N PRO A 298 16.63 12.44 -9.58
CA PRO A 298 16.79 13.69 -8.82
C PRO A 298 16.47 14.99 -9.56
N GLU A 299 16.24 14.97 -10.87
CA GLU A 299 15.99 16.18 -11.66
C GLU A 299 14.71 16.89 -11.26
N VAL A 300 13.68 16.12 -10.88
CA VAL A 300 12.46 16.58 -10.24
C VAL A 300 12.53 16.25 -8.76
N ARG A 301 12.99 17.19 -7.94
CA ARG A 301 13.17 17.02 -6.50
C ARG A 301 12.59 18.14 -5.67
N ALA A 302 12.33 17.85 -4.40
CA ALA A 302 12.00 18.81 -3.36
C ALA A 302 13.14 19.82 -3.15
N ASP A 303 12.82 21.10 -3.02
CA ASP A 303 13.75 22.15 -2.59
C ASP A 303 14.12 21.92 -1.12
N GLU A 304 15.41 21.74 -0.88
CA GLU A 304 15.99 21.47 0.43
C GLU A 304 15.91 22.67 1.41
N GLN A 305 15.74 23.90 0.92
CA GLN A 305 15.68 25.11 1.75
C GLN A 305 14.27 25.44 2.24
N THR A 306 13.25 25.01 1.50
CA THR A 306 11.83 25.31 1.80
C THR A 306 10.99 24.05 2.11
N GLY A 307 11.48 22.86 1.77
CA GLY A 307 10.73 21.59 1.88
C GLY A 307 9.73 21.33 0.74
N TYR A 308 9.67 22.22 -0.26
CA TYR A 308 8.78 22.14 -1.42
C TYR A 308 9.60 21.85 -2.66
N SER A 309 9.27 20.88 -3.53
CA SER A 309 9.81 20.96 -4.90
C SER A 309 9.30 22.24 -5.53
N ASN A 310 9.77 22.59 -6.73
CA ASN A 310 8.92 23.41 -7.58
C ASN A 310 7.55 22.73 -7.65
N ILE A 311 6.60 23.15 -6.81
CA ILE A 311 5.17 22.77 -6.79
C ILE A 311 4.58 22.82 -8.20
N ALA A 312 5.22 23.58 -9.09
CA ALA A 312 4.95 23.64 -10.52
C ALA A 312 5.03 22.29 -11.27
N VAL A 313 5.77 21.28 -10.79
CA VAL A 313 5.89 19.97 -11.48
C VAL A 313 4.93 18.92 -10.91
N PHE A 314 4.73 18.89 -9.59
CA PHE A 314 3.77 17.97 -8.99
C PHE A 314 2.35 18.33 -9.44
N ASP A 315 1.68 17.40 -10.11
CA ASP A 315 0.35 17.64 -10.65
C ASP A 315 -0.70 17.47 -9.56
N LYS A 316 -0.95 18.55 -8.82
CA LYS A 316 -1.97 18.60 -7.76
C LYS A 316 -3.41 18.38 -8.24
N ASP A 317 -3.65 18.49 -9.55
CA ASP A 317 -4.97 18.33 -10.15
C ASP A 317 -5.17 16.91 -10.72
N ALA A 318 -4.17 16.03 -10.60
CA ALA A 318 -4.30 14.63 -11.01
C ALA A 318 -5.21 13.83 -10.08
N ASN A 319 -5.79 12.76 -10.63
CA ASN A 319 -6.73 11.86 -9.95
C ASN A 319 -6.19 10.44 -9.80
N TYR A 320 -5.11 10.11 -10.51
CA TYR A 320 -4.40 8.84 -10.41
C TYR A 320 -2.91 9.09 -10.24
N TYR A 321 -2.37 8.73 -9.08
CA TYR A 321 -0.96 8.92 -8.76
C TYR A 321 -0.23 7.58 -8.73
N PHE A 322 0.85 7.46 -9.48
CA PHE A 322 1.73 6.29 -9.49
C PHE A 322 3.16 6.70 -9.12
N PHE A 323 3.74 6.02 -8.13
CA PHE A 323 5.11 6.29 -7.68
C PHE A 323 5.92 5.02 -7.69
N ASN A 324 7.05 5.01 -8.39
CA ASN A 324 8.04 3.93 -8.35
C ASN A 324 9.39 4.51 -7.91
N MET A 325 9.58 4.58 -6.60
CA MET A 325 10.60 5.41 -5.97
C MET A 325 11.13 4.75 -4.70
N HIS A 326 12.31 5.17 -4.23
CA HIS A 326 12.82 4.73 -2.93
C HIS A 326 11.93 5.26 -1.79
N GLY A 327 11.88 4.52 -0.69
CA GLY A 327 11.18 4.93 0.53
C GLY A 327 11.94 4.49 1.78
N SER A 328 11.48 4.94 2.96
CA SER A 328 12.24 4.78 4.20
C SER A 328 11.35 4.43 5.39
N ASN A 329 11.90 3.63 6.32
CA ASN A 329 11.32 3.37 7.64
C ASN A 329 11.84 4.32 8.73
N ALA A 330 12.63 5.33 8.38
CA ALA A 330 13.06 6.30 9.36
C ALA A 330 11.95 7.31 9.60
N LEU A 331 11.61 7.55 10.87
CA LEU A 331 10.51 8.42 11.30
C LEU A 331 10.55 9.84 10.69
N ARG A 332 11.75 10.35 10.39
CA ARG A 332 11.94 11.70 9.80
C ARG A 332 12.19 11.69 8.30
N SER A 333 12.06 10.53 7.66
CA SER A 333 12.33 10.33 6.25
C SER A 333 11.07 9.88 5.51
N ALA A 334 9.95 10.58 5.73
CA ALA A 334 8.65 10.22 5.21
C ALA A 334 8.48 10.41 3.68
N ALA A 335 9.40 11.04 2.97
CA ALA A 335 9.27 11.29 1.53
C ALA A 335 9.47 10.02 0.68
N PHE A 336 9.18 10.14 -0.61
CA PHE A 336 9.69 9.24 -1.65
C PHE A 336 10.92 9.87 -2.30
N TYR A 337 11.94 9.06 -2.54
CA TYR A 337 13.28 9.52 -2.93
C TYR A 337 13.67 8.96 -4.29
N GLY A 338 14.44 9.75 -5.04
CA GLY A 338 15.25 9.22 -6.13
C GLY A 338 16.65 8.89 -5.62
N GLU A 339 17.44 8.26 -6.47
CA GLU A 339 18.82 7.92 -6.21
C GLU A 339 19.75 8.73 -7.10
N ASN A 340 20.77 9.33 -6.47
CA ASN A 340 21.91 9.89 -7.16
C ASN A 340 23.13 9.02 -6.84
N PRO A 341 23.51 8.12 -7.77
CA PRO A 341 24.45 7.04 -7.49
C PRO A 341 25.78 7.52 -6.89
N GLY A 342 26.09 7.03 -5.70
CA GLY A 342 27.33 7.38 -4.98
C GLY A 342 27.36 8.80 -4.39
N ILE A 343 26.22 9.51 -4.40
CA ILE A 343 26.10 10.87 -3.86
C ILE A 343 25.07 10.91 -2.73
N ASP A 344 23.78 10.74 -3.02
CA ASP A 344 22.68 10.90 -2.06
C ASP A 344 21.34 10.31 -2.56
N PHE A 345 20.30 10.42 -1.72
CA PHE A 345 18.91 10.06 -2.02
C PHE A 345 18.00 11.29 -1.87
N PRO A 346 17.90 12.17 -2.88
CA PRO A 346 17.10 13.38 -2.76
C PRO A 346 15.60 13.08 -2.75
N ALA A 347 14.87 13.81 -1.91
CA ALA A 347 13.42 13.69 -1.83
C ALA A 347 12.78 14.18 -3.13
N GLY A 348 12.01 13.33 -3.81
CA GLY A 348 11.21 13.69 -4.98
C GLY A 348 9.83 14.19 -4.60
N VAL A 349 9.10 13.36 -3.82
CA VAL A 349 7.72 13.62 -3.39
C VAL A 349 7.67 13.62 -1.88
N THR A 350 7.08 14.63 -1.29
CA THR A 350 7.00 14.81 0.17
C THR A 350 5.54 14.76 0.64
N PRO A 351 5.29 14.57 1.95
CA PRO A 351 3.96 14.73 2.51
C PRO A 351 3.27 16.05 2.09
N ALA A 352 4.02 17.16 2.02
CA ALA A 352 3.47 18.45 1.59
C ALA A 352 2.94 18.44 0.14
N HIS A 353 3.57 17.70 -0.78
CA HIS A 353 3.05 17.54 -2.14
C HIS A 353 1.75 16.76 -2.15
N ILE A 354 1.72 15.63 -1.44
CA ILE A 354 0.51 14.81 -1.31
C ILE A 354 -0.64 15.64 -0.71
N ALA A 355 -0.36 16.40 0.35
CA ALA A 355 -1.34 17.27 1.01
C ALA A 355 -1.88 18.39 0.10
N ALA A 356 -1.11 18.78 -0.92
CA ALA A 356 -1.51 19.81 -1.89
C ALA A 356 -2.46 19.29 -2.98
N SER A 357 -2.69 17.97 -3.07
CA SER A 357 -3.59 17.36 -4.06
C SER A 357 -5.02 17.89 -3.89
N ARG A 358 -5.62 18.39 -4.97
CA ARG A 358 -6.89 19.13 -4.96
C ARG A 358 -8.09 18.29 -5.33
N CYS A 359 -7.87 17.25 -6.13
CA CYS A 359 -8.93 16.41 -6.65
C CYS A 359 -9.01 15.09 -5.87
N PRO A 360 -10.21 14.49 -5.72
CA PRO A 360 -10.36 13.12 -5.24
C PRO A 360 -9.49 12.17 -6.06
N ASN A 361 -8.71 11.31 -5.42
CA ASN A 361 -7.68 10.56 -6.13
C ASN A 361 -7.40 9.15 -5.59
N ILE A 362 -6.68 8.37 -6.40
CA ILE A 362 -6.15 7.03 -6.10
C ILE A 362 -4.62 7.10 -6.14
N PHE A 363 -3.97 6.42 -5.21
CA PHE A 363 -2.52 6.28 -5.14
C PHE A 363 -2.13 4.80 -5.29
N PHE A 364 -1.17 4.52 -6.15
CA PHE A 364 -0.40 3.27 -6.13
C PHE A 364 1.08 3.59 -5.93
N THR A 365 1.64 3.11 -4.82
CA THR A 365 3.03 3.39 -4.45
C THR A 365 3.86 2.11 -4.43
N GLN A 366 4.77 2.01 -5.38
CA GLN A 366 5.87 1.06 -5.39
C GLN A 366 7.08 1.74 -4.73
N ALA A 367 7.01 1.88 -3.41
CA ALA A 367 8.06 2.44 -2.59
C ALA A 367 8.18 1.67 -1.28
N CYS A 368 9.41 1.42 -0.83
CA CYS A 368 9.68 0.77 0.45
C CYS A 368 9.00 1.53 1.58
N TYR A 369 8.25 0.83 2.43
CA TYR A 369 7.49 1.38 3.55
C TYR A 369 6.42 2.41 3.13
N GLY A 370 6.06 2.49 1.84
CA GLY A 370 5.08 3.45 1.34
C GLY A 370 3.68 3.30 1.97
N GLY A 371 3.31 2.12 2.45
CA GLY A 371 2.10 1.84 3.20
C GLY A 371 2.29 1.82 4.73
N ARG A 372 3.48 2.15 5.24
CA ARG A 372 3.74 2.08 6.68
C ARG A 372 3.08 3.23 7.43
N PHE A 373 2.28 2.90 8.44
CA PHE A 373 1.53 3.86 9.24
C PHE A 373 1.62 3.62 10.75
N ILE A 374 1.94 2.39 11.17
CA ILE A 374 2.00 1.99 12.58
C ILE A 374 3.21 2.65 13.25
N GLY A 375 2.96 3.43 14.30
CA GLY A 375 3.98 4.20 15.02
C GLY A 375 4.38 5.52 14.36
N TYR A 376 3.67 5.95 13.31
CA TYR A 376 3.93 7.22 12.62
C TYR A 376 2.81 8.24 12.88
N PRO A 377 3.16 9.47 13.28
CA PRO A 377 2.23 10.59 13.29
C PRO A 377 1.69 10.92 11.89
N LYS A 378 0.54 11.59 11.81
CA LYS A 378 -0.14 11.93 10.54
C LYS A 378 0.79 12.53 9.48
N GLN A 379 1.62 13.50 9.86
CA GLN A 379 2.47 14.26 8.94
C GLN A 379 3.79 13.56 8.58
N LEU A 380 4.10 12.43 9.22
CA LEU A 380 5.34 11.68 9.03
C LEU A 380 5.10 10.34 8.32
N SER A 381 3.92 10.16 7.73
CA SER A 381 3.59 9.01 6.87
C SER A 381 2.90 9.52 5.60
N MET A 382 3.37 9.06 4.43
CA MET A 382 2.76 9.37 3.13
C MET A 382 1.31 8.89 3.09
N LEU A 383 1.06 7.68 3.60
CA LEU A 383 -0.26 7.08 3.69
C LEU A 383 -1.22 7.91 4.56
N HIS A 384 -0.82 8.27 5.78
CA HIS A 384 -1.67 9.11 6.63
C HIS A 384 -1.91 10.48 5.99
N THR A 385 -0.89 11.09 5.40
CA THR A 385 -1.03 12.39 4.74
C THR A 385 -2.00 12.32 3.56
N ALA A 386 -1.91 11.28 2.73
CA ALA A 386 -2.80 11.03 1.61
C ALA A 386 -4.27 10.89 2.07
N LEU A 387 -4.52 9.98 3.02
CA LEU A 387 -5.87 9.72 3.52
C LEU A 387 -6.47 10.87 4.33
N ASN A 388 -5.66 11.78 4.88
CA ASN A 388 -6.16 13.00 5.51
C ASN A 388 -6.43 14.12 4.49
N SER A 389 -5.99 13.96 3.24
CA SER A 389 -6.15 14.92 2.14
C SER A 389 -7.26 14.46 1.18
N ASN A 390 -7.08 14.48 -0.14
CA ASN A 390 -8.12 14.10 -1.10
C ASN A 390 -8.08 12.63 -1.57
N THR A 391 -7.26 11.78 -0.96
CA THR A 391 -7.15 10.37 -1.39
C THR A 391 -8.32 9.53 -0.88
N LEU A 392 -8.94 8.77 -1.81
CA LEU A 392 -10.01 7.82 -1.52
C LEU A 392 -9.50 6.38 -1.45
N ALA A 393 -8.40 6.06 -2.12
CA ALA A 393 -7.75 4.75 -2.06
C ALA A 393 -6.24 4.86 -2.25
N TYR A 394 -5.50 4.07 -1.49
CA TYR A 394 -4.04 4.07 -1.46
C TYR A 394 -3.53 2.63 -1.38
N VAL A 395 -2.67 2.22 -2.29
CA VAL A 395 -1.98 0.92 -2.25
C VAL A 395 -0.50 1.14 -1.98
N GLY A 396 0.04 0.46 -0.98
CA GLY A 396 1.47 0.54 -0.66
C GLY A 396 1.97 -0.60 0.21
N SER A 397 3.29 -0.77 0.24
CA SER A 397 3.98 -1.81 1.02
C SER A 397 4.23 -1.41 2.47
N SER A 398 4.00 -2.31 3.41
CA SER A 398 4.36 -2.14 4.82
C SER A 398 5.87 -2.28 5.07
N ARG A 399 6.60 -2.92 4.15
CA ARG A 399 8.06 -3.18 4.21
C ARG A 399 8.72 -2.88 2.86
N VAL A 400 9.78 -3.60 2.50
CA VAL A 400 10.63 -3.29 1.33
C VAL A 400 9.94 -3.77 0.06
N ALA A 401 9.53 -2.84 -0.81
CA ALA A 401 8.92 -3.16 -2.09
C ALA A 401 9.98 -3.62 -3.10
N TYR A 402 9.93 -4.89 -3.51
CA TYR A 402 10.87 -5.46 -4.48
C TYR A 402 10.29 -5.44 -5.90
N GLY A 403 10.94 -4.71 -6.81
CA GLY A 403 10.56 -4.58 -8.22
C GLY A 403 11.73 -4.80 -9.17
N GLY A 404 11.42 -4.91 -10.46
CA GLY A 404 12.38 -5.02 -11.54
C GLY A 404 12.83 -3.66 -12.07
N GLY A 405 14.09 -3.57 -12.52
CA GLY A 405 14.61 -2.32 -13.10
C GLY A 405 14.16 -2.09 -14.55
N ILE A 406 13.90 -3.16 -15.32
CA ILE A 406 13.59 -3.09 -16.75
C ILE A 406 12.51 -4.12 -17.16
N PRO A 407 11.69 -3.85 -18.18
CA PRO A 407 10.55 -4.72 -18.56
C PRO A 407 10.88 -6.18 -18.87
N LYS A 408 12.14 -6.50 -19.19
CA LYS A 408 12.58 -7.88 -19.45
C LYS A 408 12.72 -8.71 -18.17
N ASP A 409 12.75 -8.06 -17.01
CA ASP A 409 12.98 -8.64 -15.69
C ASP A 409 11.88 -8.15 -14.75
N ILE A 410 10.63 -8.43 -15.12
CA ILE A 410 9.46 -7.99 -14.34
C ILE A 410 9.45 -8.66 -12.97
N GLY A 411 9.40 -7.86 -11.91
CA GLY A 411 9.32 -8.32 -10.53
C GLY A 411 7.89 -8.38 -10.02
N ALA A 412 7.71 -8.99 -8.84
CA ALA A 412 6.38 -9.16 -8.23
C ALA A 412 5.64 -7.82 -8.01
N SER A 413 6.32 -6.77 -7.52
CA SER A 413 5.63 -5.48 -7.30
C SER A 413 5.25 -4.77 -8.59
N ASP A 414 5.97 -5.02 -9.69
CA ASP A 414 5.61 -4.51 -11.03
C ASP A 414 4.35 -5.19 -11.55
N ILE A 415 4.25 -6.52 -11.38
CA ILE A 415 3.06 -7.30 -11.75
C ILE A 415 1.86 -6.83 -10.95
N LEU A 416 2.04 -6.62 -9.65
CA LEU A 416 0.99 -6.11 -8.78
C LEU A 416 0.48 -4.74 -9.26
N GLY A 417 1.38 -3.81 -9.58
CA GLY A 417 1.02 -2.49 -10.11
C GLY A 417 0.33 -2.55 -11.47
N LEU A 418 0.87 -3.33 -12.40
CA LEU A 418 0.31 -3.51 -13.73
C LEU A 418 -1.09 -4.11 -13.67
N ALA A 419 -1.26 -5.18 -12.89
CA ALA A 419 -2.53 -5.84 -12.71
C ALA A 419 -3.55 -4.93 -12.01
N PHE A 420 -3.14 -4.18 -10.98
CA PHE A 420 -4.02 -3.24 -10.30
C PHE A 420 -4.51 -2.15 -11.26
N ASN A 421 -3.61 -1.52 -12.01
CA ASN A 421 -3.95 -0.49 -13.01
C ASN A 421 -4.99 -1.02 -14.01
N ARG A 422 -4.76 -2.22 -14.56
CA ARG A 422 -5.67 -2.86 -15.52
C ARG A 422 -7.06 -3.12 -14.95
N ASN A 423 -7.13 -3.67 -13.74
CA ASN A 423 -8.42 -3.95 -13.11
C ASN A 423 -9.16 -2.66 -12.73
N MET A 424 -8.45 -1.63 -12.26
CA MET A 424 -9.07 -0.33 -12.00
C MET A 424 -9.64 0.31 -13.27
N LEU A 425 -8.87 0.30 -14.37
CA LEU A 425 -9.29 0.78 -15.69
C LEU A 425 -10.36 -0.11 -16.35
N SER A 426 -10.63 -1.29 -15.82
CA SER A 426 -11.72 -2.16 -16.25
C SER A 426 -13.00 -1.96 -15.40
N GLY A 427 -13.01 -0.99 -14.48
CA GLY A 427 -14.18 -0.65 -13.67
C GLY A 427 -14.36 -1.51 -12.42
N SER A 428 -13.38 -2.34 -12.04
CA SER A 428 -13.41 -3.02 -10.74
C SER A 428 -13.31 -2.01 -9.59
N THR A 429 -13.86 -2.41 -8.46
CA THR A 429 -13.60 -1.71 -7.19
C THR A 429 -12.15 -1.89 -6.76
N THR A 430 -11.63 -0.99 -5.93
CA THR A 430 -10.25 -1.01 -5.43
C THR A 430 -9.96 -2.32 -4.69
N GLY A 431 -10.90 -2.81 -3.87
CA GLY A 431 -10.77 -4.08 -3.16
C GLY A 431 -10.63 -5.27 -4.11
N ALA A 432 -11.51 -5.37 -5.12
CA ALA A 432 -11.47 -6.47 -6.07
C ALA A 432 -10.28 -6.38 -7.03
N ALA A 433 -9.96 -5.19 -7.52
CA ALA A 433 -8.79 -4.93 -8.37
C ALA A 433 -7.50 -5.31 -7.65
N PHE A 434 -7.38 -4.97 -6.37
CA PHE A 434 -6.20 -5.30 -5.58
C PHE A 434 -6.12 -6.78 -5.23
N PHE A 435 -7.24 -7.43 -4.93
CA PHE A 435 -7.27 -8.87 -4.75
C PHE A 435 -6.84 -9.62 -6.02
N ALA A 436 -7.39 -9.23 -7.17
CA ALA A 436 -7.03 -9.78 -8.47
C ALA A 436 -5.54 -9.60 -8.77
N ALA A 437 -5.01 -8.40 -8.53
CA ALA A 437 -3.59 -8.10 -8.70
C ALA A 437 -2.71 -8.97 -7.80
N ARG A 438 -3.11 -9.19 -6.55
CA ARG A 438 -2.41 -10.07 -5.62
C ARG A 438 -2.40 -11.52 -6.10
N VAL A 439 -3.55 -12.04 -6.53
CA VAL A 439 -3.65 -13.41 -7.07
C VAL A 439 -2.79 -13.58 -8.31
N GLN A 440 -2.80 -12.61 -9.23
CA GLN A 440 -1.96 -12.63 -10.43
C GLN A 440 -0.46 -12.60 -10.07
N THR A 441 -0.08 -11.75 -9.12
CA THR A 441 1.28 -11.69 -8.58
C THR A 441 1.70 -13.05 -8.01
N PHE A 442 0.87 -13.61 -7.12
CA PHE A 442 1.10 -14.93 -6.54
C PHE A 442 1.29 -16.03 -7.60
N LEU A 443 0.40 -16.08 -8.60
CA LEU A 443 0.44 -17.10 -9.66
C LEU A 443 1.67 -16.96 -10.55
N HIS A 444 2.10 -15.73 -10.84
CA HIS A 444 3.32 -15.48 -11.62
C HIS A 444 4.59 -15.84 -10.83
N SER A 445 4.59 -15.55 -9.53
CA SER A 445 5.73 -15.74 -8.64
C SER A 445 5.92 -17.19 -8.16
N ARG A 446 5.10 -18.14 -8.62
CA ARG A 446 5.23 -19.56 -8.26
C ARG A 446 6.57 -20.12 -8.75
N GLY A 447 7.45 -20.44 -7.80
CA GLY A 447 8.82 -20.89 -8.11
C GLY A 447 9.72 -19.76 -8.61
N GLY A 448 9.37 -18.50 -8.32
CA GLY A 448 10.14 -17.30 -8.62
C GLY A 448 11.11 -16.90 -7.50
N MET A 449 11.52 -15.64 -7.48
CA MET A 449 12.50 -15.14 -6.53
C MET A 449 11.95 -15.12 -5.11
N PRO A 450 12.81 -15.27 -4.09
CA PRO A 450 12.34 -15.39 -2.72
C PRO A 450 11.48 -14.19 -2.29
N THR A 451 11.96 -13.00 -2.62
CA THR A 451 11.31 -11.70 -2.40
C THR A 451 9.91 -11.56 -3.01
N ASP A 452 9.57 -12.35 -4.03
CA ASP A 452 8.28 -12.25 -4.69
C ASP A 452 7.12 -12.67 -3.78
N SER A 453 7.36 -13.69 -2.96
CA SER A 453 6.40 -14.15 -1.95
C SER A 453 6.13 -13.06 -0.90
N LEU A 454 7.12 -12.20 -0.61
CA LEU A 454 6.95 -11.11 0.34
C LEU A 454 5.98 -10.06 -0.20
N THR A 455 6.09 -9.70 -1.48
CA THR A 455 5.26 -8.67 -2.13
C THR A 455 3.77 -8.96 -1.97
N VAL A 456 3.37 -10.23 -2.10
CA VAL A 456 1.98 -10.69 -1.93
C VAL A 456 1.45 -10.37 -0.52
N ILE A 457 2.32 -10.40 0.49
CA ILE A 457 2.02 -10.26 1.91
C ILE A 457 2.04 -8.79 2.34
N GLU A 458 3.09 -8.05 1.98
CA GLU A 458 3.38 -6.72 2.55
C GLU A 458 2.59 -5.56 1.92
N PHE A 459 2.10 -5.73 0.69
CA PHE A 459 1.25 -4.73 0.07
C PHE A 459 -0.17 -4.80 0.63
N ASN A 460 -0.73 -3.63 0.94
CA ASN A 460 -2.05 -3.47 1.51
C ASN A 460 -2.84 -2.38 0.77
N LEU A 461 -4.17 -2.50 0.80
CA LEU A 461 -5.11 -1.48 0.32
C LEU A 461 -5.63 -0.69 1.52
N TYR A 462 -5.47 0.62 1.44
CA TYR A 462 -5.98 1.56 2.41
C TYR A 462 -7.05 2.44 1.77
N GLY A 463 -8.12 2.69 2.52
CA GLY A 463 -9.34 3.32 2.07
C GLY A 463 -10.51 2.34 2.03
N ASP A 464 -11.63 2.80 1.47
CA ASP A 464 -12.85 2.01 1.36
C ASP A 464 -12.71 1.08 0.13
N PRO A 465 -12.86 -0.25 0.29
CA PRO A 465 -12.64 -1.20 -0.80
C PRO A 465 -13.66 -1.10 -1.94
N VAL A 466 -14.75 -0.33 -1.81
CA VAL A 466 -15.76 -0.16 -2.87
C VAL A 466 -15.50 1.03 -3.79
N VAL A 467 -14.44 1.81 -3.50
CA VAL A 467 -14.03 2.91 -4.38
C VAL A 467 -13.73 2.37 -5.77
N HIS A 468 -14.12 3.09 -6.82
CA HIS A 468 -13.89 2.69 -8.21
C HIS A 468 -13.60 3.92 -9.10
N ILE A 469 -13.20 3.70 -10.35
CA ILE A 469 -13.09 4.78 -11.34
C ILE A 469 -14.50 5.10 -11.87
N GLY A 470 -14.91 6.37 -11.76
CA GLY A 470 -16.20 6.82 -12.26
C GLY A 470 -16.28 6.76 -13.79
N GLY A 471 -17.47 6.46 -14.31
CA GLY A 471 -17.73 6.43 -15.76
C GLY A 471 -17.37 5.13 -16.48
N TYR A 472 -16.72 4.17 -15.80
CA TYR A 472 -16.49 2.83 -16.32
C TYR A 472 -17.65 1.91 -15.94
N GLU A 473 -18.11 1.09 -16.89
CA GLU A 473 -19.05 0.02 -16.57
C GLU A 473 -18.34 -1.03 -15.71
N ARG A 474 -19.03 -1.48 -14.66
CA ARG A 474 -18.47 -2.44 -13.72
C ARG A 474 -18.36 -3.81 -14.37
N ASN A 475 -17.13 -4.27 -14.58
CA ASN A 475 -16.87 -5.65 -15.00
C ASN A 475 -17.18 -6.66 -13.88
N SER A 476 -17.26 -7.93 -14.26
CA SER A 476 -17.34 -9.02 -13.28
C SER A 476 -16.10 -8.97 -12.38
N GLU A 477 -16.31 -8.90 -11.07
CA GLU A 477 -15.21 -8.93 -10.11
C GLU A 477 -14.48 -10.28 -10.19
N THR A 478 -13.17 -10.26 -9.91
CA THR A 478 -12.36 -11.49 -9.94
C THR A 478 -12.84 -12.48 -8.89
N ASP A 479 -12.95 -13.73 -9.29
CA ASP A 479 -13.38 -14.82 -8.43
C ASP A 479 -12.50 -14.94 -7.18
N LYS A 480 -13.12 -15.13 -6.01
CA LYS A 480 -12.45 -15.32 -4.73
C LYS A 480 -12.15 -16.81 -4.44
N HIS A 481 -12.40 -17.71 -5.39
CA HIS A 481 -12.09 -19.12 -5.23
C HIS A 481 -10.59 -19.41 -5.09
N ALA A 482 -10.30 -20.50 -4.39
CA ALA A 482 -8.97 -21.05 -4.24
C ALA A 482 -8.27 -21.22 -5.60
N VAL A 483 -7.01 -20.80 -5.67
CA VAL A 483 -6.16 -20.92 -6.87
C VAL A 483 -5.07 -21.98 -6.73
N LEU A 484 -4.98 -22.61 -5.56
CA LEU A 484 -4.14 -23.78 -5.31
C LEU A 484 -4.99 -25.02 -4.98
N ALA A 485 -4.43 -26.19 -5.23
CA ALA A 485 -5.02 -27.42 -4.71
C ALA A 485 -4.91 -27.48 -3.18
N LYS A 486 -5.90 -28.11 -2.54
CA LYS A 486 -5.90 -28.22 -1.07
C LYS A 486 -4.65 -28.93 -0.54
N GLY A 487 -3.92 -28.27 0.36
CA GLY A 487 -2.70 -28.78 0.97
C GLY A 487 -1.41 -28.53 0.16
N GLU A 488 -1.52 -27.87 -0.99
CA GLU A 488 -0.36 -27.42 -1.77
C GLU A 488 0.36 -26.27 -1.06
N LYS A 489 1.68 -26.38 -0.90
CA LYS A 489 2.51 -25.38 -0.21
C LYS A 489 3.65 -24.95 -1.13
N VAL A 490 3.79 -23.64 -1.33
CA VAL A 490 4.78 -23.09 -2.28
C VAL A 490 5.59 -21.91 -1.74
N GLY A 491 5.27 -21.45 -0.53
CA GLY A 491 6.00 -20.36 0.13
C GLY A 491 7.37 -20.79 0.64
N ILE A 492 8.24 -19.80 0.78
CA ILE A 492 9.57 -19.96 1.39
C ILE A 492 9.43 -19.81 2.89
N VAL A 493 9.93 -20.80 3.63
CA VAL A 493 9.83 -20.86 5.09
C VAL A 493 11.16 -20.60 5.79
N ARG A 494 12.27 -20.62 5.03
CA ARG A 494 13.60 -20.30 5.55
C ARG A 494 14.47 -19.72 4.43
N HIS A 495 15.11 -18.61 4.75
CA HIS A 495 16.11 -17.95 3.92
C HIS A 495 17.43 -17.87 4.69
N GLU A 496 18.53 -18.20 4.03
CA GLU A 496 19.86 -18.17 4.65
C GLU A 496 20.90 -17.63 3.66
N THR A 497 21.56 -16.53 4.00
CA THR A 497 22.72 -16.04 3.25
C THR A 497 23.95 -16.88 3.62
N PHE A 498 24.49 -17.62 2.65
CA PHE A 498 25.68 -18.48 2.80
C PHE A 498 26.98 -17.75 2.51
N TYR A 499 26.92 -16.85 1.53
CA TYR A 499 28.05 -16.09 1.04
C TYR A 499 27.59 -14.69 0.67
N ASP A 500 28.33 -13.69 1.09
CA ASP A 500 28.18 -12.30 0.68
C ASP A 500 29.58 -11.70 0.59
N LYS A 501 29.95 -11.29 -0.62
CA LYS A 501 31.25 -10.70 -0.95
C LYS A 501 31.43 -9.30 -0.38
N SER A 502 30.33 -8.61 -0.07
CA SER A 502 30.31 -7.24 0.45
C SER A 502 30.32 -7.16 1.98
N ALA A 503 30.11 -8.29 2.68
CA ALA A 503 30.02 -8.32 4.13
C ALA A 503 31.41 -8.14 4.79
N ASP A 504 31.71 -6.92 5.26
CA ASP A 504 32.86 -6.56 6.09
C ASP A 504 32.79 -7.10 7.55
N ALA A 505 31.86 -8.01 7.85
CA ALA A 505 31.67 -8.54 9.20
C ALA A 505 32.66 -9.68 9.54
N PRO A 506 33.16 -9.78 10.79
CA PRO A 506 34.02 -10.89 11.20
C PRO A 506 33.26 -12.21 11.17
N GLN A 507 33.42 -12.95 10.07
CA GLN A 507 32.85 -14.28 9.92
C GLN A 507 33.42 -15.24 10.98
N SER A 508 32.55 -16.05 11.58
CA SER A 508 32.98 -17.12 12.48
C SER A 508 33.94 -18.08 11.75
N LEU A 509 34.91 -18.67 12.47
CA LEU A 509 35.83 -19.67 11.89
C LEU A 509 35.07 -20.84 11.26
N LEU A 510 33.92 -21.22 11.82
CA LEU A 510 33.04 -22.25 11.28
C LEU A 510 32.41 -21.84 9.94
N SER A 511 32.02 -20.56 9.79
CA SER A 511 31.50 -20.01 8.53
C SER A 511 32.58 -20.04 7.44
N ARG A 512 33.80 -19.61 7.77
CA ARG A 512 34.96 -19.66 6.85
C ARG A 512 35.32 -21.08 6.43
N VAL A 513 35.27 -22.03 7.36
CA VAL A 513 35.52 -23.46 7.08
C VAL A 513 34.40 -24.07 6.23
N ARG A 514 33.13 -23.72 6.46
CA ARG A 514 32.02 -24.17 5.61
C ARG A 514 32.10 -23.58 4.19
N GLN A 515 32.41 -22.30 4.08
CA GLN A 515 32.58 -21.61 2.80
C GLN A 515 33.78 -22.12 1.98
N ALA A 516 34.86 -22.57 2.65
CA ALA A 516 36.05 -23.10 1.96
C ALA A 516 35.94 -24.57 1.53
N VAL A 517 34.90 -25.32 1.94
CA VAL A 517 34.87 -26.80 1.81
C VAL A 517 33.65 -27.31 1.06
N ASP A 518 32.66 -26.47 0.73
CA ASP A 518 31.46 -26.95 0.03
C ASP A 518 31.72 -27.15 -1.47
N LYS A 519 32.42 -28.23 -1.81
CA LYS A 519 32.71 -28.67 -3.17
C LYS A 519 31.45 -28.71 -4.05
N ASN A 520 30.30 -29.05 -3.45
CA ASN A 520 29.02 -29.06 -4.16
C ASN A 520 28.62 -27.66 -4.65
N ILE A 521 28.82 -26.62 -3.84
CA ILE A 521 28.52 -25.23 -4.27
C ILE A 521 29.46 -24.79 -5.38
N LEU A 522 30.75 -25.17 -5.33
CA LEU A 522 31.70 -24.88 -6.40
C LEU A 522 31.33 -25.59 -7.71
N ASP A 523 30.93 -26.87 -7.63
CA ASP A 523 30.50 -27.65 -8.79
C ASP A 523 29.20 -27.10 -9.40
N ILE A 524 28.22 -26.72 -8.55
CA ILE A 524 26.98 -26.04 -8.97
C ILE A 524 27.28 -24.68 -9.61
N SER A 525 28.11 -23.86 -8.97
CA SER A 525 28.48 -22.54 -9.47
C SER A 525 29.21 -22.64 -10.81
N ALA A 526 30.05 -23.66 -11.02
CA ALA A 526 30.71 -23.91 -12.29
C ALA A 526 29.70 -24.29 -13.40
N VAL A 527 28.70 -25.11 -13.08
CA VAL A 527 27.60 -25.47 -14.01
C VAL A 527 26.79 -24.23 -14.39
N ILE A 528 26.39 -23.41 -13.40
CA ILE A 528 25.65 -22.17 -13.61
C ILE A 528 26.46 -21.20 -14.46
N THR A 529 27.73 -20.97 -14.11
CA THR A 529 28.63 -20.05 -14.82
C THR A 529 28.78 -20.44 -16.28
N LYS A 530 28.89 -21.76 -16.56
CA LYS A 530 28.93 -22.29 -17.91
C LYS A 530 27.62 -22.01 -18.66
N GLN A 531 26.47 -22.29 -18.06
CA GLN A 531 25.16 -22.02 -18.67
C GLN A 531 24.93 -20.53 -18.92
N LEU A 532 25.25 -19.68 -17.95
CA LEU A 532 25.19 -18.21 -18.07
C LEU A 532 26.05 -17.69 -19.23
N TYR A 533 27.25 -18.26 -19.42
CA TYR A 533 28.11 -17.91 -20.54
C TYR A 533 27.57 -18.42 -21.89
N GLU A 534 27.20 -19.71 -21.96
CA GLU A 534 26.79 -20.36 -23.20
C GLU A 534 25.42 -19.87 -23.71
N GLN A 535 24.48 -19.62 -22.80
CA GLN A 535 23.09 -19.27 -23.15
C GLN A 535 22.81 -17.76 -23.10
N TYR A 536 23.43 -17.04 -22.15
CA TYR A 536 23.12 -15.62 -21.90
C TYR A 536 24.30 -14.68 -22.22
N GLY A 537 25.45 -15.21 -22.64
CA GLY A 537 26.64 -14.43 -22.97
C GLY A 537 27.25 -13.72 -21.75
N VAL A 538 26.91 -14.13 -20.54
CA VAL A 538 27.41 -13.52 -19.30
C VAL A 538 28.81 -14.06 -19.04
N SER A 539 29.82 -13.17 -19.07
CA SER A 539 31.21 -13.56 -18.81
C SER A 539 31.35 -14.22 -17.44
N ALA A 540 32.10 -15.33 -17.41
CA ALA A 540 32.36 -16.10 -16.21
C ALA A 540 32.90 -15.23 -15.08
N ARG A 541 32.30 -15.35 -13.89
CA ARG A 541 32.65 -14.58 -12.70
C ARG A 541 32.17 -15.30 -11.45
N GLU A 542 32.73 -14.92 -10.31
CA GLU A 542 32.24 -15.39 -9.00
C GLU A 542 30.91 -14.71 -8.65
N PRO A 543 30.00 -15.42 -7.96
CA PRO A 543 28.83 -14.78 -7.37
C PRO A 543 29.25 -13.75 -6.32
N SER A 544 28.49 -12.67 -6.20
CA SER A 544 28.56 -11.69 -5.12
C SER A 544 27.80 -12.15 -3.88
N ILE A 545 26.65 -12.81 -4.07
CA ILE A 545 25.83 -13.36 -2.97
C ILE A 545 25.41 -14.78 -3.32
N ILE A 546 25.40 -15.69 -2.34
CA ILE A 546 24.78 -17.01 -2.44
C ILE A 546 23.85 -17.18 -1.26
N GLU A 547 22.61 -17.53 -1.55
CA GLU A 547 21.54 -17.69 -0.58
C GLU A 547 20.88 -19.06 -0.75
N ARG A 548 20.36 -19.63 0.33
CA ARG A 548 19.57 -20.86 0.29
C ARG A 548 18.15 -20.56 0.71
N CYS A 549 17.23 -21.02 -0.13
CA CYS A 549 15.80 -20.98 0.14
C CYS A 549 15.33 -22.40 0.46
N THR A 550 14.66 -22.56 1.60
CA THR A 550 13.92 -23.78 1.90
C THR A 550 12.44 -23.50 1.76
N PHE A 551 11.79 -24.29 0.91
CA PHE A 551 10.37 -24.17 0.63
C PHE A 551 9.56 -25.06 1.57
N ALA A 552 8.27 -24.72 1.71
CA ALA A 552 7.35 -25.35 2.65
C ALA A 552 7.10 -26.85 2.37
N ASP A 553 7.28 -27.32 1.14
CA ASP A 553 7.20 -28.72 0.74
C ASP A 553 8.52 -29.50 0.98
N GLY A 554 9.56 -28.82 1.47
CA GLY A 554 10.86 -29.39 1.81
C GLY A 554 11.92 -29.29 0.70
N HIS A 555 11.58 -28.81 -0.51
CA HIS A 555 12.60 -28.60 -1.54
C HIS A 555 13.50 -27.41 -1.18
N LYS A 556 14.71 -27.41 -1.74
CA LYS A 556 15.73 -26.38 -1.49
C LYS A 556 16.30 -25.88 -2.81
N GLU A 557 16.43 -24.57 -2.89
CA GLU A 557 17.10 -23.90 -3.99
C GLU A 557 18.24 -23.03 -3.46
N LEU A 558 19.28 -22.88 -4.26
CA LEU A 558 20.36 -21.92 -4.08
C LEU A 558 20.15 -20.76 -5.06
N ALA A 559 20.03 -19.56 -4.53
CA ALA A 559 20.01 -18.33 -5.31
C ALA A 559 21.44 -17.77 -5.37
N PHE A 560 21.90 -17.43 -6.56
CA PHE A 560 23.21 -16.87 -6.85
C PHE A 560 23.02 -15.49 -7.46
N THR A 561 23.53 -14.46 -6.80
CA THR A 561 23.60 -13.10 -7.35
C THR A 561 24.99 -12.89 -7.93
N TYR A 562 25.06 -12.41 -9.17
CA TYR A 562 26.29 -12.09 -9.88
C TYR A 562 26.29 -10.62 -10.27
N SER A 563 26.80 -9.79 -9.38
CA SER A 563 26.88 -8.35 -9.61
C SER A 563 28.08 -8.02 -10.52
N LYS A 564 27.85 -7.28 -11.61
CA LYS A 564 28.93 -6.65 -12.39
C LYS A 564 29.26 -5.33 -11.74
N HIS A 565 30.39 -5.26 -11.03
CA HIS A 565 30.99 -3.97 -10.71
C HIS A 565 31.55 -3.36 -12.00
N THR A 566 30.68 -2.80 -12.82
CA THR A 566 31.09 -1.77 -13.76
C THR A 566 31.09 -0.48 -12.94
N PRO A 567 32.14 0.34 -12.94
CA PRO A 567 32.05 1.71 -12.44
C PRO A 567 31.12 2.48 -13.38
N CYS A 568 29.82 2.23 -13.28
CA CYS A 568 28.80 3.07 -13.90
C CYS A 568 28.45 4.13 -12.87
N THR A 569 28.59 5.39 -13.26
CA THR A 569 28.10 6.56 -12.52
C THR A 569 26.57 6.63 -12.48
N CYS A 570 25.87 5.58 -12.94
CA CYS A 570 24.43 5.49 -13.09
C CYS A 570 23.74 4.61 -12.03
N GLY A 571 24.48 3.98 -11.10
CA GLY A 571 23.89 3.21 -9.98
C GLY A 571 23.25 1.89 -10.37
N ILE A 572 23.06 1.66 -11.67
CA ILE A 572 22.64 0.37 -12.20
C ILE A 572 23.78 -0.63 -12.01
N VAL A 573 23.66 -1.46 -10.98
CA VAL A 573 24.44 -2.68 -10.87
C VAL A 573 23.80 -3.68 -11.81
N ASN A 574 24.51 -4.07 -12.87
CA ASN A 574 24.04 -5.18 -13.70
C ASN A 574 24.15 -6.45 -12.86
N GLU A 575 23.05 -6.94 -12.32
CA GLU A 575 23.00 -8.18 -11.57
C GLU A 575 22.38 -9.27 -12.41
N VAL A 576 22.99 -10.44 -12.34
CA VAL A 576 22.37 -11.66 -12.83
C VAL A 576 22.02 -12.47 -11.60
N ASN A 577 20.74 -12.68 -11.36
CA ASN A 577 20.25 -13.54 -10.30
C ASN A 577 19.88 -14.88 -10.92
N VAL A 578 20.39 -15.97 -10.34
CA VAL A 578 20.13 -17.33 -10.81
C VAL A 578 19.62 -18.14 -9.64
N SER A 579 18.45 -18.76 -9.77
CA SER A 579 18.08 -19.84 -8.87
C SER A 579 18.41 -21.18 -9.50
N ALA A 580 19.01 -22.06 -8.70
CA ALA A 580 19.28 -23.43 -9.06
C ALA A 580 18.94 -24.38 -7.92
N MET A 581 18.51 -25.58 -8.26
CA MET A 581 18.32 -26.67 -7.30
C MET A 581 19.67 -27.08 -6.68
N GLU A 582 19.67 -27.74 -5.52
CA GLU A 582 20.92 -28.26 -4.89
C GLU A 582 21.69 -29.29 -5.76
N ASN A 583 21.12 -29.77 -6.86
CA ASN A 583 21.78 -30.62 -7.85
C ASN A 583 22.44 -29.84 -9.02
N GLY A 584 22.33 -28.50 -9.03
CA GLY A 584 22.89 -27.61 -10.06
C GLY A 584 21.99 -27.38 -11.28
N GLU A 585 20.77 -27.90 -11.29
CA GLU A 585 19.77 -27.59 -12.30
C GLU A 585 19.28 -26.15 -12.15
N VAL A 586 19.53 -25.31 -13.16
CA VAL A 586 19.05 -23.92 -13.20
C VAL A 586 17.54 -23.90 -13.41
N ARG A 587 16.85 -23.18 -12.52
CA ARG A 587 15.39 -23.04 -12.53
C ARG A 587 14.97 -21.79 -13.28
N TYR A 588 15.60 -20.67 -12.96
CA TYR A 588 15.38 -19.39 -13.63
C TYR A 588 16.61 -18.48 -13.52
N VAL A 589 16.71 -17.56 -14.47
CA VAL A 589 17.74 -16.52 -14.54
C VAL A 589 17.01 -15.20 -14.75
N THR A 590 17.26 -14.22 -13.88
CA THR A 590 16.81 -12.83 -14.03
C THR A 590 18.04 -11.93 -14.16
N MET A 591 17.96 -10.90 -15.00
CA MET A 591 19.09 -10.04 -15.35
C MET A 591 18.73 -8.56 -15.23
N THR A 592 18.90 -7.94 -14.07
CA THR A 592 18.85 -6.48 -14.00
C THR A 592 19.99 -5.89 -14.84
N LYS A 593 19.65 -5.07 -15.84
CA LYS A 593 20.61 -4.45 -16.76
C LYS A 593 20.77 -2.97 -16.56
#